data_AF-A0ABD4U0U3-F1
#
_entry.id   AF-A0ABD4U0U3-F1
#
_cell.length_a   1.000
_cell.length_b   1.000
_cell.length_c   1.000
_cell.angle_alpha   90.00
_cell.angle_beta   90.00
_cell.angle_gamma   90.00
#
_symmetry.space_group_name_H-M   'P 1'
#
loop_
_entity.id
_entity.type
_entity.pdbx_description
1 polymer ?
#
loop_
_entity_poly.entity_id
_entity_poly.type
_entity_poly.pdbx_seq_one_letter_code
_entity_poly.pdbx_strand_id
1 'polypeptide(L)'
;MGNGFSILIMLVVMMGLMFFMQRSQKKQADKRMESLNKLQKGYEVITIGGLYGTVDEVDTEKKTVVLDVDGVYLTFELTAIKTVLPLTEGITAVAGADGSVDMSEDTAIEE
;
A
#
# COMPACT_ATOMS: atom_id res chain seq x y z
N MET A 1 -47.87 11.51 -8.87
CA MET A 1 -47.12 10.60 -9.77
C MET A 1 -45.65 11.01 -10.02
N GLY A 2 -45.00 11.85 -9.19
CA GLY A 2 -43.68 12.42 -9.49
C GLY A 2 -42.44 11.77 -8.84
N ASN A 3 -42.59 10.75 -7.99
CA ASN A 3 -41.46 10.20 -7.21
C ASN A 3 -40.64 9.13 -7.95
N GLY A 4 -41.19 8.45 -8.97
CA GLY A 4 -40.47 7.39 -9.69
C GLY A 4 -39.34 7.90 -10.58
N PHE A 5 -39.53 9.07 -11.21
CA PHE A 5 -38.53 9.67 -12.10
C PHE A 5 -37.33 10.22 -11.32
N SER A 6 -37.58 10.81 -10.14
CA SER A 6 -36.50 11.26 -9.24
C SER A 6 -35.70 10.08 -8.67
N ILE A 7 -36.35 8.95 -8.34
CA ILE A 7 -35.66 7.73 -7.88
C ILE A 7 -34.82 7.11 -9.00
N LEU A 8 -35.33 7.06 -10.23
CA LEU A 8 -34.57 6.55 -11.38
C LEU A 8 -33.35 7.41 -11.69
N ILE A 9 -33.48 8.75 -11.67
CA ILE A 9 -32.34 9.66 -11.83
C ILE A 9 -31.31 9.47 -10.71
N MET A 10 -31.77 9.38 -9.45
CA MET A 10 -30.88 9.14 -8.31
C MET A 10 -30.14 7.80 -8.43
N LEU A 11 -30.80 6.73 -8.90
CA LEU A 11 -30.19 5.42 -9.09
C LEU A 11 -29.11 5.46 -10.17
N VAL A 12 -29.38 6.11 -11.31
CA VAL A 12 -28.40 6.24 -12.41
C VAL A 12 -27.17 7.03 -11.95
N VAL A 13 -27.36 8.09 -11.16
CA VAL A 13 -26.25 8.86 -10.57
C VAL A 13 -25.46 8.00 -9.57
N MET A 14 -26.13 7.24 -8.70
CA MET A 14 -25.49 6.34 -7.74
C MET A 14 -24.67 5.25 -8.45
N MET A 15 -25.21 4.63 -9.50
CA MET A 15 -24.48 3.66 -10.33
C MET A 15 -23.27 4.30 -11.02
N GLY A 16 -23.42 5.54 -11.53
CA GLY A 16 -22.33 6.27 -12.17
C GLY A 16 -21.16 6.54 -11.20
N LEU A 17 -21.46 7.01 -9.99
CA LEU A 17 -20.46 7.26 -8.95
C LEU A 17 -19.82 5.95 -8.46
N MET A 18 -20.61 4.91 -8.26
CA MET A 18 -20.11 3.60 -7.83
C MET A 18 -19.19 2.98 -8.89
N PHE A 19 -19.52 3.09 -10.19
CA PHE A 19 -18.66 2.60 -11.27
C PHE A 19 -17.32 3.34 -11.33
N PHE A 20 -17.32 4.66 -11.14
CA PHE A 20 -16.11 5.47 -11.08
C PHE A 20 -15.23 5.12 -9.87
N MET A 21 -15.86 4.89 -8.71
CA MET A 21 -15.15 4.50 -7.48
C MET A 21 -14.63 3.06 -7.55
N GLN A 22 -15.38 2.12 -8.13
CA GLN A 22 -14.94 0.73 -8.32
C GLN A 22 -13.68 0.66 -9.21
N ARG A 23 -13.60 1.54 -10.22
CA ARG A 23 -12.44 1.67 -11.12
C ARG A 23 -11.19 2.15 -10.37
N SER A 24 -11.33 3.07 -9.42
CA SER A 24 -10.21 3.58 -8.63
C SER A 24 -9.81 2.64 -7.49
N GLN A 25 -10.78 1.97 -6.86
CA GLN A 25 -10.52 1.05 -5.75
C GLN A 25 -9.76 -0.22 -6.20
N LYS A 26 -10.10 -0.79 -7.37
CA LYS A 26 -9.36 -1.96 -7.89
C LYS A 26 -7.87 -1.68 -8.05
N LYS A 27 -7.51 -0.50 -8.57
CA LYS A 27 -6.10 -0.07 -8.73
C LYS A 27 -5.35 0.02 -7.40
N GLN A 28 -6.02 0.35 -6.29
CA GLN A 28 -5.38 0.40 -4.98
C GLN A 28 -5.16 -0.99 -4.39
N ALA A 29 -6.11 -1.91 -4.59
CA ALA A 29 -5.97 -3.31 -4.20
C ALA A 29 -4.85 -4.01 -4.99
N ASP A 30 -4.81 -3.78 -6.31
CA ASP A 30 -3.80 -4.37 -7.20
C ASP A 30 -2.39 -3.87 -6.83
N LYS A 31 -2.21 -2.56 -6.58
CA LYS A 31 -0.94 -1.99 -6.11
C LYS A 31 -0.49 -2.61 -4.78
N ARG A 32 -1.42 -2.87 -3.87
CA ARG A 32 -1.12 -3.50 -2.58
C ARG A 32 -0.68 -4.96 -2.75
N MET A 33 -1.30 -5.69 -3.68
CA MET A 33 -0.86 -7.06 -4.02
C MET A 33 0.50 -7.08 -4.73
N GLU A 34 0.78 -6.10 -5.59
CA GLU A 34 2.05 -6.01 -6.31
C GLU A 34 3.25 -5.74 -5.37
N SER A 35 3.07 -4.88 -4.36
CA SER A 35 4.09 -4.64 -3.32
C SER A 35 4.41 -5.88 -2.49
N LEU A 36 3.42 -6.75 -2.24
CA LEU A 36 3.63 -8.01 -1.52
C LEU A 36 4.34 -9.05 -2.38
N ASN A 37 4.12 -9.06 -3.70
CA ASN A 37 4.84 -9.94 -4.63
C ASN A 37 6.30 -9.55 -4.86
N LYS A 38 6.72 -8.34 -4.46
CA LYS A 38 8.11 -7.88 -4.53
C LYS A 38 8.93 -8.20 -3.28
N LEU A 39 8.35 -8.91 -2.32
CA LEU A 39 9.07 -9.40 -1.14
C LEU A 39 10.18 -10.37 -1.58
N GLN A 40 11.42 -10.03 -1.25
CA GLN A 40 12.59 -10.86 -1.47
C GLN A 40 13.25 -11.19 -0.13
N LYS A 41 14.04 -12.27 -0.12
CA LYS A 41 14.83 -12.67 1.04
C LYS A 41 15.81 -11.55 1.42
N GLY A 42 15.97 -11.34 2.72
CA GLY A 42 16.83 -10.35 3.34
C GLY A 42 16.18 -9.00 3.61
N TYR A 43 14.97 -8.72 3.10
CA TYR A 43 14.31 -7.44 3.32
C TYR A 43 13.89 -7.29 4.79
N GLU A 44 14.10 -6.10 5.34
CA GLU A 44 13.60 -5.76 6.67
C GLU A 44 12.12 -5.40 6.55
N VAL A 45 11.28 -5.92 7.44
CA VAL A 45 9.83 -5.78 7.35
C VAL A 45 9.25 -5.41 8.70
N ILE A 46 8.18 -4.63 8.64
CA ILE A 46 7.38 -4.25 9.80
C ILE A 46 6.02 -4.92 9.63
N THR A 47 5.69 -5.77 10.57
CA THR A 47 4.38 -6.42 10.64
C THR A 47 3.30 -5.43 11.11
N ILE A 48 2.02 -5.80 10.97
CA ILE A 48 0.90 -4.96 11.43
C ILE A 48 0.98 -4.67 12.94
N GLY A 49 1.51 -5.62 13.73
CA GLY A 49 1.69 -5.48 15.17
C GLY A 49 2.88 -4.59 15.58
N GLY A 50 3.61 -4.02 14.62
CA GLY A 50 4.82 -3.23 14.90
C GLY A 50 6.05 -4.09 15.22
N LEU A 51 5.99 -5.40 15.00
CA LEU A 51 7.17 -6.26 15.10
C LEU A 51 8.08 -6.04 13.89
N TYR A 52 9.36 -5.87 14.17
CA TYR A 52 10.45 -5.75 13.20
C TYR A 52 11.11 -7.11 13.03
N GLY A 53 11.44 -7.46 11.80
CA GLY A 53 12.16 -8.68 11.49
C GLY A 53 12.67 -8.67 10.06
N THR A 54 13.44 -9.71 9.73
CA THR A 54 14.04 -9.87 8.40
C THR A 54 13.39 -11.04 7.68
N VAL A 55 13.13 -10.90 6.38
CA VAL A 55 12.56 -11.98 5.57
C VAL A 55 13.60 -13.05 5.31
N ASP A 56 13.39 -14.27 5.79
CA ASP A 56 14.27 -15.42 5.53
C ASP A 56 13.79 -16.23 4.30
N GLU A 57 12.49 -16.48 4.20
CA GLU A 57 11.88 -17.23 3.11
C GLU A 57 10.49 -16.70 2.76
N VAL A 58 10.15 -16.72 1.46
CA VAL A 58 8.83 -16.33 0.96
C VAL A 58 8.26 -17.49 0.16
N ASP A 59 7.10 -18.01 0.59
CA ASP A 59 6.31 -19.01 -0.14
C ASP A 59 5.10 -18.31 -0.77
N THR A 60 5.21 -18.04 -2.08
CA THR A 60 4.16 -17.38 -2.86
C THR A 60 2.98 -18.28 -3.19
N GLU A 61 3.13 -19.60 -3.12
CA GLU A 61 2.05 -20.56 -3.36
C GLU A 61 1.10 -20.62 -2.16
N LYS A 62 1.67 -20.72 -0.96
CA LYS A 62 0.92 -20.76 0.31
C LYS A 62 0.60 -19.39 0.88
N LYS A 63 1.14 -18.32 0.28
CA LYS A 63 1.02 -16.93 0.74
C LYS A 63 1.55 -16.74 2.16
N THR A 64 2.65 -17.41 2.48
CA THR A 64 3.33 -17.32 3.78
C THR A 64 4.76 -16.82 3.64
N VAL A 65 5.27 -16.15 4.68
CA VAL A 65 6.63 -15.63 4.78
C VAL A 65 7.22 -16.06 6.12
N VAL A 66 8.46 -16.51 6.11
CA VAL A 66 9.24 -16.80 7.31
C VAL A 66 10.04 -15.56 7.65
N LEU A 67 9.82 -15.04 8.85
CA LEU A 67 10.60 -13.93 9.41
C LEU A 67 11.58 -14.45 10.44
N ASP A 68 12.79 -13.92 10.40
CA ASP A 68 13.76 -14.00 11.48
C ASP A 68 13.59 -12.80 12.41
N VAL A 69 13.33 -13.10 13.68
CA VAL A 69 13.20 -12.14 14.77
C VAL A 69 14.19 -12.55 15.86
N ASP A 70 15.37 -11.95 15.85
CA ASP A 70 16.43 -12.21 16.84
C ASP A 70 16.81 -13.70 16.95
N GLY A 71 16.92 -14.40 15.81
CA GLY A 71 17.27 -15.81 15.74
C GLY A 71 16.09 -16.77 15.90
N VAL A 72 14.86 -16.26 16.05
CA VAL A 72 13.63 -17.05 16.06
C VAL A 72 12.92 -16.95 14.72
N TYR A 73 12.75 -18.09 14.06
CA TYR A 73 12.05 -18.19 12.78
C TYR A 73 10.56 -18.41 12.99
N LEU A 74 9.74 -17.47 12.51
CA LEU A 74 8.30 -17.48 12.66
C LEU A 74 7.62 -17.36 11.31
N THR A 75 6.62 -18.20 11.06
CA THR A 75 5.84 -18.15 9.81
C THR A 75 4.63 -17.25 9.99
N PHE A 76 4.51 -16.26 9.10
CA PHE A 76 3.39 -15.34 9.02
C PHE A 76 2.74 -15.38 7.63
N GLU A 77 1.51 -14.92 7.52
CA GLU A 77 0.90 -14.67 6.22
C GLU A 77 1.49 -13.42 5.57
N LEU A 78 1.57 -13.37 4.23
CA LEU A 78 1.99 -12.16 3.52
C LEU A 78 1.08 -10.95 3.82
N THR A 79 -0.18 -11.20 4.14
CA THR A 79 -1.16 -10.18 4.54
C THR A 79 -0.80 -9.48 5.85
N ALA A 80 0.03 -10.11 6.70
CA ALA A 80 0.45 -9.59 7.99
C ALA A 80 1.61 -8.56 7.90
N ILE A 81 2.18 -8.37 6.71
CA ILE A 81 3.26 -7.42 6.47
C ILE A 81 2.67 -6.04 6.12
N LYS A 82 2.98 -5.03 6.94
CA LYS A 82 2.49 -3.66 6.78
C LYS A 82 3.40 -2.85 5.87
N THR A 83 4.71 -2.97 6.08
CA THR A 83 5.71 -2.20 5.37
C THR A 83 6.94 -3.05 5.14
N VAL A 84 7.50 -2.89 3.95
CA VAL A 84 8.71 -3.56 3.50
C VAL A 84 9.78 -2.49 3.31
N LEU A 85 10.89 -2.64 4.00
CA LEU A 85 12.08 -1.81 3.86
C LEU A 85 13.07 -2.57 2.97
N PRO A 86 13.42 -2.02 1.80
CA PRO A 86 14.44 -2.62 0.96
C PRO A 86 15.78 -2.63 1.70
N LEU A 87 16.52 -3.73 1.55
CA LEU A 87 17.94 -3.77 1.92
C LEU A 87 18.63 -2.65 1.14
N THR A 88 19.01 -1.59 1.85
CA THR A 88 19.99 -0.63 1.35
C THR A 88 21.34 -1.33 1.38
N GLU A 89 21.64 -2.06 0.32
CA GLU A 89 23.03 -2.26 -0.07
C GLU A 89 23.54 -0.91 -0.60
N GLY A 90 24.51 -0.34 0.11
CA GLY A 90 25.00 1.01 -0.15
C GLY A 90 25.54 1.23 -1.56
N ILE A 91 25.07 2.31 -2.19
CA ILE A 91 25.68 3.13 -3.25
C ILE A 91 26.02 2.40 -4.57
N THR A 92 25.11 2.52 -5.54
CA THR A 92 25.49 2.97 -6.89
C THR A 92 24.67 4.21 -7.27
N ALA A 93 25.27 5.05 -8.10
CA ALA A 93 25.12 6.49 -8.16
C ALA A 93 23.95 7.03 -9.03
N VAL A 94 23.43 8.19 -8.60
CA VAL A 94 22.90 9.36 -9.36
C VAL A 94 21.77 9.18 -10.40
N ALA A 95 20.56 9.67 -10.08
CA ALA A 95 19.84 10.72 -10.83
C ALA A 95 18.36 10.85 -10.37
N GLY A 96 17.94 12.09 -10.09
CA GLY A 96 16.54 12.51 -9.86
C GLY A 96 16.15 12.47 -8.38
N ALA A 97 16.45 13.48 -7.55
CA ALA A 97 15.92 14.85 -7.60
C ALA A 97 14.40 14.89 -7.82
N ASP A 98 13.74 15.53 -6.86
CA ASP A 98 12.33 15.99 -6.82
C ASP A 98 11.33 15.01 -6.18
N GLY A 99 10.69 15.30 -5.04
CA GLY A 99 10.59 16.56 -4.32
C GLY A 99 10.20 16.33 -2.87
N SER A 100 10.90 17.05 -1.99
CA SER A 100 10.49 17.31 -0.62
C SER A 100 9.19 18.10 -0.63
N VAL A 101 8.09 17.49 -0.23
CA VAL A 101 6.93 18.24 0.26
C VAL A 101 7.29 18.70 1.66
N ASP A 102 8.01 19.82 1.73
CA ASP A 102 8.07 20.64 2.94
C ASP A 102 6.74 21.37 3.07
N MET A 103 6.09 21.12 4.19
CA MET A 103 4.83 21.71 4.57
C MET A 103 5.17 22.79 5.59
N SER A 104 5.53 23.98 5.08
CA SER A 104 5.65 25.19 5.87
C SER A 104 4.40 26.05 5.64
N GLU A 105 3.65 26.21 6.73
CA GLU A 105 2.69 27.27 6.95
C GLU A 105 3.35 28.63 6.67
N ASP A 106 2.75 29.49 5.84
CA ASP A 106 2.71 30.91 6.20
C ASP A 106 1.57 31.66 5.50
N THR A 107 1.14 32.68 6.21
CA THR A 107 -0.05 33.50 6.09
C THR A 107 0.33 34.86 5.49
N ALA A 108 -0.33 35.32 4.42
CA ALA A 108 -0.42 36.74 4.01
C ALA A 108 -1.43 36.83 2.84
N ILE A 109 -2.62 37.45 2.94
CA ILE A 109 -2.97 38.89 3.06
C ILE A 109 -2.66 39.68 1.77
N GLU A 110 -3.75 40.22 1.17
CA GLU A 110 -3.90 41.32 0.18
C GLU A 110 -3.41 41.06 -1.27
N GLU A 111 -4.10 41.47 -2.35
CA GLU A 111 -5.17 42.47 -2.58
C GLU A 111 -6.53 41.88 -3.03
#